data_AF-A0A6D2KAF9-F1
#
_entry.id   AF-A0A6D2KAF9-F1
#
_cell.length_a   1.000
_cell.length_b   1.000
_cell.length_c   1.000
_cell.angle_alpha   90.00
_cell.angle_beta   90.00
_cell.angle_gamma   90.00
#
_symmetry.space_group_name_H-M   'P 1'
#
loop_
_entity.id
_entity.type
_entity.pdbx_description
1 polymer ?
#
loop_
_entity_poly.entity_id
_entity_poly.type
_entity_poly.pdbx_seq_one_letter_code
_entity_poly.pdbx_strand_id
1 'polypeptide(L)'
;MGWFFTKTGRYTVKSGYAIAQQALEANSPNFFGPDTQRLQAQVWKVQYTQKLQHFIWQALTGCIAVGDRLRSRGMQIDPQCMWCGMATETVNHTLFEFPPARQVWALSPIPTAPT
;
A
#
# COMPACT_ATOMS: atom_id res chain seq x y z
N MET A 1 -17.83 36.84 -8.57
CA MET A 1 -17.57 35.51 -7.97
C MET A 1 -16.72 34.71 -8.94
N GLY A 2 -15.49 34.35 -8.57
CA GLY A 2 -14.54 33.66 -9.45
C GLY A 2 -13.64 32.71 -8.66
N TRP A 3 -13.00 31.77 -9.33
CA TRP A 3 -12.10 30.79 -8.72
C TRP A 3 -10.83 31.46 -8.21
N PHE A 4 -10.75 31.72 -6.90
CA PHE A 4 -9.69 32.50 -6.24
C PHE A 4 -8.27 31.93 -6.38
N PHE A 5 -8.15 30.67 -6.78
CA PHE A 5 -6.86 29.98 -6.94
C PHE A 5 -6.26 30.13 -8.35
N THR A 6 -6.88 30.96 -9.18
CA THR A 6 -6.35 31.32 -10.51
C THR A 6 -6.39 32.83 -10.68
N LYS A 7 -5.34 33.41 -11.27
CA LYS A 7 -5.27 34.85 -11.54
C LYS A 7 -6.37 35.34 -12.50
N THR A 8 -6.91 34.45 -13.33
CA THR A 8 -7.99 34.73 -14.28
C THR A 8 -9.39 34.54 -13.68
N GLY A 9 -9.49 33.99 -12.46
CA GLY A 9 -10.77 33.65 -11.84
C GLY A 9 -11.55 32.51 -12.52
N ARG A 10 -10.97 31.86 -13.55
CA ARG A 10 -11.62 30.77 -14.29
C ARG A 10 -11.34 29.42 -13.66
N TYR A 11 -12.41 28.72 -13.32
CA TYR A 11 -12.32 27.32 -12.94
C TYR A 11 -11.98 26.44 -14.14
N THR A 12 -11.09 25.47 -13.92
CA THR A 12 -10.84 24.34 -14.82
C THR A 12 -10.74 23.07 -14.00
N VAL A 13 -11.00 21.91 -14.61
CA VAL A 13 -10.79 20.60 -13.95
C VAL A 13 -9.36 20.48 -13.43
N LYS A 14 -8.36 20.97 -14.19
CA LYS A 14 -6.96 21.00 -13.78
C LYS A 14 -6.72 21.82 -12.51
N SER A 15 -7.28 23.04 -12.44
CA SER A 15 -7.13 23.90 -11.26
C SER A 15 -7.89 23.36 -10.05
N GLY A 16 -9.04 22.72 -10.26
CA GLY A 16 -9.75 21.99 -9.20
C GLY A 16 -8.94 20.82 -8.65
N TYR A 17 -8.42 19.98 -9.55
CA TYR A 17 -7.64 18.80 -9.19
C TYR A 17 -6.35 19.16 -8.45
N ALA A 18 -5.63 20.19 -8.90
CA ALA A 18 -4.41 20.65 -8.24
C ALA A 18 -4.63 21.04 -6.77
N ILE A 19 -5.74 21.70 -6.44
CA ILE A 19 -6.07 22.05 -5.06
C ILE A 19 -6.48 20.83 -4.25
N ALA A 20 -7.30 19.96 -4.85
CA ALA A 20 -7.70 18.72 -4.19
C ALA A 20 -6.46 17.89 -3.82
N GLN A 21 -5.48 17.84 -4.72
CA GLN A 21 -4.21 17.17 -4.48
C GLN A 21 -3.39 17.85 -3.36
N GLN A 22 -3.26 19.18 -3.37
CA GLN A 22 -2.60 19.91 -2.28
C GLN A 22 -3.28 19.71 -0.92
N ALA A 23 -4.61 19.67 -0.88
CA ALA A 23 -5.38 19.42 0.33
C ALA A 23 -5.19 17.97 0.84
N LEU A 24 -5.05 17.01 -0.07
CA LEU A 24 -4.71 15.63 0.28
C LEU A 24 -3.28 15.52 0.82
N GLU A 25 -2.31 16.17 0.17
CA GLU A 25 -0.91 16.21 0.61
C GLU A 25 -0.75 16.88 1.98
N ALA A 26 -1.47 17.98 2.24
CA ALA A 26 -1.47 18.67 3.52
C ALA A 26 -2.06 17.83 4.68
N ASN A 27 -2.99 16.93 4.37
CA ASN A 27 -3.61 16.02 5.34
C ASN A 27 -2.95 14.63 5.35
N SER A 28 -1.92 14.42 4.53
CA SER A 28 -1.22 13.14 4.49
C SER A 28 -0.34 13.03 5.74
N PRO A 29 -0.48 11.97 6.55
CA PRO A 29 0.47 11.74 7.61
C PRO A 29 1.87 11.60 7.00
N ASN A 30 2.87 12.24 7.60
CA ASN A 30 4.26 12.11 7.16
C ASN A 30 4.63 10.63 7.09
N PHE A 31 4.78 10.10 5.88
CA PHE A 31 5.18 8.72 5.68
C PHE A 31 6.69 8.60 5.95
N PHE A 32 7.03 8.07 7.13
CA PHE A 32 8.40 7.69 7.45
C PHE A 32 8.66 6.30 6.89
N GLY A 33 9.32 6.24 5.73
CA GLY A 33 9.70 4.98 5.09
C GLY A 33 10.44 5.20 3.77
N PRO A 34 11.07 4.15 3.22
CA PRO A 34 11.72 4.23 1.91
C PRO A 34 10.68 4.52 0.82
N ASP A 35 11.07 5.35 -0.16
CA ASP A 35 10.23 5.59 -1.34
C ASP A 35 10.07 4.29 -2.14
N THR A 36 8.83 3.82 -2.27
CA THR A 36 8.49 2.59 -3.01
C THR A 36 7.98 2.87 -4.42
N GLN A 37 7.87 4.11 -4.88
CA GLN A 37 7.32 4.44 -6.20
C GLN A 37 8.08 3.74 -7.34
N ARG A 38 9.42 3.71 -7.25
CA ARG A 38 10.26 3.03 -8.23
C ARG A 38 10.00 1.53 -8.26
N LEU A 39 9.82 0.92 -7.08
CA LEU A 39 9.53 -0.50 -6.94
C LEU A 39 8.14 -0.83 -7.51
N GLN A 40 7.13 0.00 -7.22
CA GLN A 40 5.79 -0.13 -7.79
C GLN A 40 5.80 -0.06 -9.32
N ALA A 41 6.61 0.83 -9.91
CA ALA A 41 6.78 0.91 -11.36
C ALA A 41 7.50 -0.31 -11.96
N GLN A 42 8.42 -0.93 -11.21
CA GLN A 42 9.13 -2.14 -11.64
C GLN A 42 8.22 -3.37 -11.69
N VAL A 43 7.17 -3.43 -10.86
CA VAL A 43 6.22 -4.56 -10.85
C VAL A 43 5.67 -4.85 -12.25
N TRP A 44 5.33 -3.81 -13.02
CA TRP A 44 4.76 -3.96 -14.36
C TRP A 44 5.75 -4.41 -15.43
N LYS A 45 7.06 -4.39 -15.13
CA LYS A 45 8.12 -4.84 -16.04
C LYS A 45 8.44 -6.32 -15.88
N VAL A 46 7.98 -6.93 -14.77
CA VAL A 46 8.21 -8.33 -14.42
C VAL A 46 7.52 -9.23 -15.45
N GLN A 47 8.28 -10.10 -16.12
CA GLN A 47 7.80 -10.98 -17.20
C GLN A 47 7.02 -12.19 -16.65
N TYR A 48 5.90 -11.94 -15.97
CA TYR A 48 5.04 -12.93 -15.36
C TYR A 48 3.57 -12.62 -15.65
N THR A 49 2.66 -13.47 -15.15
CA THR A 49 1.23 -13.27 -15.35
C THR A 49 0.76 -11.95 -14.75
N GLN A 50 -0.22 -11.33 -15.41
CA GLN A 50 -0.88 -10.11 -14.97
C GLN A 50 -1.42 -10.25 -13.53
N LYS A 51 -1.95 -11.43 -13.19
CA LYS A 51 -2.44 -11.76 -11.84
C LYS A 51 -1.35 -11.58 -10.77
N LEU A 52 -0.13 -12.07 -11.06
CA LEU A 52 0.99 -11.95 -10.12
C LEU A 52 1.47 -10.50 -10.01
N GLN A 53 1.54 -9.77 -11.12
CA GLN A 53 1.89 -8.35 -11.11
C GLN A 53 0.90 -7.54 -10.25
N HIS A 54 -0.41 -7.75 -10.42
CA HIS A 54 -1.42 -7.09 -9.58
C HIS A 54 -1.23 -7.43 -8.10
N PHE A 55 -1.00 -8.70 -7.77
CA PHE A 55 -0.77 -9.11 -6.39
C PHE A 55 0.43 -8.41 -5.76
N ILE A 56 1.57 -8.36 -6.46
CA ILE A 56 2.78 -7.66 -5.98
C ILE A 56 2.50 -6.17 -5.82
N TRP A 57 1.84 -5.54 -6.79
CA TRP A 57 1.48 -4.13 -6.72
C TRP A 57 0.55 -3.84 -5.53
N GLN A 58 -0.43 -4.71 -5.26
CA GLN A 58 -1.31 -4.59 -4.08
C GLN A 58 -0.53 -4.76 -2.77
N ALA A 59 0.47 -5.66 -2.73
CA ALA A 59 1.33 -5.82 -1.55
C ALA A 59 2.10 -4.54 -1.25
N LEU A 60 2.73 -3.95 -2.27
CA LEU A 60 3.54 -2.73 -2.13
C LEU A 60 2.71 -1.50 -1.76
N THR A 61 1.49 -1.38 -2.29
CA THR A 61 0.60 -0.25 -2.03
C THR A 61 -0.24 -0.43 -0.76
N GLY A 62 -0.15 -1.58 -0.08
CA GLY A 62 -0.98 -1.89 1.08
C GLY A 62 -2.46 -2.11 0.74
N CYS A 63 -2.76 -2.43 -0.52
CA CYS A 63 -4.11 -2.68 -1.03
C CYS A 63 -4.55 -4.14 -0.90
N ILE A 64 -3.75 -5.02 -0.29
CA ILE A 64 -4.17 -6.39 0.05
C ILE A 64 -5.23 -6.34 1.16
N ALA A 65 -6.22 -7.22 1.06
CA ALA A 65 -7.25 -7.41 2.08
C ALA A 65 -6.67 -8.16 3.29
N VAL A 66 -6.01 -7.42 4.17
CA VAL A 66 -5.56 -7.90 5.50
C VAL A 66 -6.38 -7.24 6.60
N GLY A 67 -6.53 -7.90 7.74
CA GLY A 67 -7.36 -7.45 8.87
C GLY A 67 -7.13 -5.98 9.26
N ASP A 68 -5.87 -5.54 9.33
CA ASP A 68 -5.55 -4.16 9.67
C ASP A 68 -6.08 -3.14 8.63
N ARG A 69 -5.96 -3.46 7.33
CA ARG A 69 -6.42 -2.61 6.22
C ARG A 69 -7.94 -2.60 6.09
N LEU A 70 -8.59 -3.69 6.44
CA LEU A 70 -10.05 -3.76 6.44
C LEU A 70 -10.61 -2.91 7.60
N ARG A 71 -10.03 -3.04 8.80
CA ARG A 71 -10.39 -2.22 9.97
C ARG A 71 -10.15 -0.72 9.72
N SER A 72 -9.03 -0.35 9.10
CA SER A 72 -8.75 1.06 8.76
C SER A 72 -9.77 1.67 7.78
N ARG A 73 -10.54 0.83 7.07
CA ARG A 73 -11.63 1.23 6.17
C ARG A 73 -13.01 1.21 6.85
N GLY A 74 -13.06 1.05 8.18
CA GLY A 74 -14.29 1.11 8.96
C GLY A 74 -15.05 -0.23 9.04
N MET A 75 -14.47 -1.34 8.56
CA MET A 75 -15.09 -2.65 8.77
C MET A 75 -14.91 -3.10 10.22
N GLN A 76 -16.01 -3.52 10.85
CA GLN A 76 -16.01 -4.10 12.19
C GLN A 76 -15.55 -5.55 12.14
N ILE A 77 -14.24 -5.74 12.12
CA ILE A 77 -13.61 -7.06 12.18
C ILE A 77 -12.53 -7.06 13.25
N ASP A 78 -12.25 -8.24 13.80
CA ASP A 78 -11.04 -8.46 14.58
C ASP A 78 -9.83 -8.47 13.63
N PRO A 79 -8.88 -7.53 13.75
CA PRO A 79 -7.72 -7.48 12.88
C PRO A 79 -6.64 -8.49 13.29
N GLN A 80 -6.86 -9.29 14.34
CA GLN A 80 -5.94 -10.34 14.75
C GLN A 80 -5.82 -11.40 13.65
N CYS A 81 -4.58 -11.82 13.37
CA CYS A 81 -4.31 -12.88 12.41
C CYS A 81 -4.93 -14.19 12.90
N MET A 82 -5.89 -14.71 12.12
CA MET A 82 -6.61 -15.95 12.43
C MET A 82 -5.69 -17.18 12.50
N TRP A 83 -4.50 -17.11 11.91
CA TRP A 83 -3.58 -18.22 11.83
C TRP A 83 -2.60 -18.29 13.01
N CYS A 84 -2.04 -17.17 13.47
CA CYS A 84 -1.18 -17.18 14.67
C CYS A 84 -1.92 -16.87 15.96
N GLY A 85 -3.00 -16.09 15.90
CA GLY A 85 -3.71 -15.61 17.09
C GLY A 85 -2.89 -14.69 18.02
N MET A 86 -1.73 -14.19 17.57
CA MET A 86 -0.81 -13.42 18.44
C MET A 86 -0.55 -11.99 17.97
N ALA A 87 -0.73 -11.70 16.69
CA ALA A 87 -0.40 -10.40 16.10
C ALA A 87 -1.50 -9.93 15.15
N THR A 88 -1.53 -8.61 14.91
CA THR A 88 -2.40 -8.00 13.91
C THR A 88 -2.04 -8.51 12.51
N GLU A 89 -3.03 -8.88 11.72
CA GLU A 89 -2.91 -9.24 10.32
C GLU A 89 -2.56 -8.00 9.48
N THR A 90 -1.26 -7.74 9.36
CA THR A 90 -0.70 -6.73 8.46
C THR A 90 -0.14 -7.37 7.19
N VAL A 91 0.16 -6.58 6.16
CA VAL A 91 0.78 -7.09 4.92
C VAL A 91 2.16 -7.71 5.20
N ASN A 92 2.96 -7.08 6.08
CA ASN A 92 4.25 -7.64 6.47
C ASN A 92 4.09 -8.92 7.28
N HIS A 93 3.11 -8.95 8.18
CA HIS A 93 2.83 -10.12 8.98
C HIS A 93 2.49 -11.33 8.10
N THR A 94 1.56 -11.15 7.15
CA THR A 94 1.09 -12.23 6.28
C THR A 94 2.15 -12.69 5.27
N LEU A 95 2.99 -11.77 4.77
CA LEU A 95 3.97 -12.10 3.75
C LEU A 95 5.33 -12.53 4.32
N PHE A 96 5.73 -12.11 5.52
CA PHE A 96 7.11 -12.29 6.00
C PHE A 96 7.24 -12.80 7.43
N GLU A 97 6.36 -12.43 8.36
CA GLU A 97 6.58 -12.69 9.80
C GLU A 97 5.88 -13.95 10.31
N PHE A 98 4.71 -14.27 9.75
CA PHE A 98 3.91 -15.43 10.18
C PHE A 98 4.66 -16.76 9.87
N PRO A 99 4.67 -17.77 10.76
CA PRO A 99 5.58 -18.92 10.64
C PRO A 99 5.54 -19.69 9.30
N PRO A 100 4.36 -19.97 8.71
CA PRO A 100 4.28 -20.51 7.35
C PRO A 100 4.95 -19.63 6.28
N ALA A 101 4.79 -18.31 6.36
CA ALA A 101 5.46 -17.41 5.41
C ALA A 101 6.98 -17.50 5.57
N ARG A 102 7.48 -17.48 6.81
CA ARG A 102 8.92 -17.67 7.11
C ARG A 102 9.45 -18.99 6.55
N GLN A 103 8.69 -20.07 6.68
CA GLN A 103 9.06 -21.37 6.13
C GLN A 103 9.14 -21.35 4.60
N VAL A 104 8.17 -20.73 3.91
CA VAL A 104 8.19 -20.59 2.45
C VAL A 104 9.44 -19.83 2.00
N TRP A 105 9.78 -18.72 2.67
CA TRP A 105 10.99 -17.96 2.34
C TRP A 105 12.28 -18.74 2.61
N ALA A 106 12.35 -19.47 3.73
CA ALA A 106 13.52 -20.31 4.05
C ALA A 106 13.75 -21.45 3.06
N LEU A 107 12.67 -21.96 2.44
CA LEU A 107 12.74 -22.99 1.40
C LEU A 107 12.96 -22.42 -0.01
N SER A 108 12.83 -21.10 -0.18
CA SER A 108 12.98 -20.45 -1.46
C SER A 108 14.46 -20.30 -1.84
N PRO A 109 14.81 -20.24 -3.15
CA PRO A 109 16.17 -19.96 -3.60
C PRO A 109 16.60 -18.49 -3.37
N ILE A 110 15.80 -17.71 -2.66
CA ILE A 110 16.03 -16.27 -2.45
C ILE A 110 16.84 -16.10 -1.16
N PRO A 111 17.98 -15.40 -1.20
CA PRO A 111 18.77 -15.15 0.01
C PRO A 111 17.95 -14.36 1.02
N THR A 112 17.66 -14.97 2.17
CA THR A 112 17.14 -14.25 3.33
C THR A 112 18.32 -13.72 4.14
N ALA A 113 18.21 -12.50 4.67
CA ALA A 113 19.22 -11.98 5.59
C ALA A 113 19.35 -12.94 6.80
N PRO A 114 20.56 -13.21 7.31
CA PRO A 114 20.72 -14.04 8.48
C PRO A 114 19.92 -13.43 9.63
N THR A 115 19.04 -14.25 10.22
CA THR A 115 18.25 -13.92 11.41
C THR A 115 19.12 -13.77 12.64
#